data_AF-A0A0R2ER25-F1
#
_entry.id   AF-A0A0R2ER25-F1
#
_cell.length_a   1.000
_cell.length_b   1.000
_cell.length_c   1.000
_cell.angle_alpha   90.00
_cell.angle_beta   90.00
_cell.angle_gamma   90.00
#
_symmetry.space_group_name_H-M   'P 1'
#
loop_
_entity.id
_entity.type
_entity.pdbx_description
1 polymer ?
#
loop_
_entity_poly.entity_id
_entity_poly.type
_entity_poly.pdbx_seq_one_letter_code
_entity_poly.pdbx_strand_id
1 'polypeptide(L)'
;MSFEAELHDLFQQAYLKGVEDGKQITTIDDRLLNREEMAAEVLAVSPDTADKVLLQKDFPHIMVGSRKKYSRPAVREWIKNHQEI
;
A
#
# COMPACT_ATOMS: atom_id res chain seq x y z
N MET A 1 -5.08 -30.25 -34.80
CA MET A 1 -4.47 -29.47 -33.71
C MET A 1 -4.50 -30.34 -32.47
N SER A 2 -3.42 -30.38 -31.68
CA SER A 2 -3.32 -31.27 -30.52
C SER A 2 -4.05 -30.65 -29.33
N PHE A 3 -4.92 -31.41 -28.67
CA PHE A 3 -5.64 -31.00 -27.45
C PHE A 3 -4.71 -30.43 -26.36
N GLU A 4 -3.48 -30.95 -26.29
CA GLU A 4 -2.45 -30.48 -25.35
C GLU A 4 -2.01 -29.03 -25.63
N ALA A 5 -2.01 -28.60 -26.90
CA ALA A 5 -1.65 -27.24 -27.27
C ALA A 5 -2.76 -26.24 -26.88
N GLU A 6 -4.03 -26.63 -27.02
CA GLU A 6 -5.18 -25.83 -26.61
C GLU A 6 -5.26 -25.71 -25.08
N LEU A 7 -4.93 -26.79 -24.36
CA LEU A 7 -4.88 -26.77 -22.90
C LEU A 7 -3.75 -25.87 -22.38
N HIS A 8 -2.58 -25.92 -23.01
CA HIS A 8 -1.45 -25.07 -22.65
C HIS A 8 -1.78 -23.58 -22.87
N ASP A 9 -2.42 -23.24 -23.99
CA ASP A 9 -2.85 -21.88 -24.29
C ASP A 9 -3.89 -21.38 -23.25
N LEU A 10 -4.85 -22.23 -22.87
CA LEU A 10 -5.81 -21.93 -21.81
C LEU A 10 -5.12 -21.59 -20.48
N PHE A 11 -4.12 -22.39 -20.08
CA PHE A 11 -3.38 -22.13 -18.84
C PHE A 11 -2.56 -20.84 -18.90
N GLN A 12 -1.93 -20.53 -20.03
CA GLN A 12 -1.21 -19.27 -20.21
C GLN A 12 -2.16 -18.07 -20.14
N GLN A 13 -3.33 -18.15 -20.78
CA GLN A 13 -4.33 -17.08 -20.73
C GLN A 13 -4.88 -16.88 -19.31
N ALA A 14 -5.17 -17.97 -18.59
CA ALA A 14 -5.63 -17.90 -17.20
C ALA A 14 -4.56 -17.29 -16.27
N TYR A 15 -3.29 -17.65 -16.46
CA TYR A 15 -2.18 -17.07 -15.71
C TYR A 15 -2.02 -15.58 -15.99
N LEU A 16 -2.00 -15.17 -17.27
CA LEU A 16 -1.89 -13.77 -17.67
C LEU A 16 -3.03 -12.94 -17.11
N LYS A 17 -4.26 -13.45 -17.19
CA LYS A 17 -5.44 -12.79 -16.61
C LYS A 17 -5.35 -12.67 -15.09
N GLY A 18 -4.89 -13.71 -14.39
CA GLY A 18 -4.66 -13.65 -12.94
C GLY A 18 -3.59 -12.62 -12.54
N VAL A 19 -2.54 -12.45 -13.34
CA VAL A 19 -1.50 -11.43 -13.15
C VAL A 19 -2.05 -10.03 -13.44
N GLU A 20 -2.87 -9.86 -14.49
CA GLU A 20 -3.53 -8.59 -14.81
C GLU A 20 -4.54 -8.19 -13.73
N ASP A 21 -5.40 -9.10 -13.29
CA ASP A 21 -6.38 -8.86 -12.22
C ASP A 21 -5.65 -8.57 -10.90
N GLY A 22 -4.55 -9.25 -10.61
CA GLY A 22 -3.68 -8.96 -9.46
C GLY A 22 -2.99 -7.59 -9.54
N LYS A 23 -2.67 -7.11 -10.76
CA LYS A 23 -2.18 -5.75 -11.00
C LYS A 23 -3.30 -4.70 -10.93
N GLN A 24 -4.55 -5.04 -11.23
CA GLN A 24 -5.67 -4.09 -11.17
C GLN A 24 -6.16 -3.79 -9.74
N ILE A 25 -5.77 -4.59 -8.73
CA ILE A 25 -5.89 -4.22 -7.30
C ILE A 25 -4.76 -3.24 -6.89
N THR A 26 -4.22 -2.48 -7.83
CA THR A 26 -3.55 -1.21 -7.56
C THR A 26 -4.46 -0.06 -7.94
N THR A 27 -5.68 -0.03 -7.41
CA THR A 27 -6.21 1.27 -7.02
C THR A 27 -5.26 1.74 -5.93
N ILE A 28 -4.18 2.40 -6.33
CA ILE A 28 -3.31 3.11 -5.40
C ILE A 28 -4.30 4.00 -4.66
N ASP A 29 -4.54 3.67 -3.40
CA ASP A 29 -5.36 4.48 -2.52
C ASP A 29 -4.55 5.76 -2.30
N ASP A 30 -4.57 6.64 -3.30
CA ASP A 30 -3.95 7.96 -3.36
C ASP A 30 -4.61 8.92 -2.35
N ARG A 31 -5.54 8.39 -1.54
CA ARG A 31 -6.19 9.09 -0.46
C ARG A 31 -5.15 9.46 0.60
N LEU A 32 -5.05 10.76 0.80
CA LEU A 32 -4.22 11.36 1.85
C LEU A 32 -4.90 11.22 3.21
N LEU A 33 -4.34 10.34 4.03
CA LEU A 33 -4.84 10.02 5.36
C LEU A 33 -4.51 11.17 6.33
N ASN A 34 -5.45 11.48 7.21
CA ASN A 34 -5.20 12.32 8.39
C ASN A 34 -4.51 11.51 9.50
N ARG A 35 -4.26 12.15 10.65
CA ARG A 35 -3.61 11.51 11.81
C ARG A 35 -4.43 10.32 12.31
N GLU A 36 -5.74 10.48 12.48
CA GLU A 36 -6.61 9.43 13.01
C GLU A 36 -6.68 8.22 12.07
N GLU A 37 -6.83 8.47 10.77
CA GLU A 37 -6.87 7.46 9.71
C GLU A 37 -5.54 6.72 9.60
N MET A 38 -4.39 7.41 9.73
CA MET A 38 -3.09 6.74 9.75
C MET A 38 -2.93 5.79 10.95
N ALA A 39 -3.34 6.25 12.12
CA ALA A 39 -3.25 5.47 13.34
C ALA A 39 -4.13 4.21 13.24
N ALA A 40 -5.37 4.36 12.76
CA ALA A 40 -6.33 3.27 12.67
C ALA A 40 -6.07 2.33 11.48
N GLU A 41 -5.83 2.86 10.28
CA GLU A 41 -5.87 2.08 9.03
C GLU A 41 -4.51 1.55 8.56
N VAL A 42 -3.41 2.04 9.12
CA VAL A 42 -2.05 1.62 8.72
C VAL A 42 -1.25 1.10 9.89
N LEU A 43 -1.17 1.87 10.99
CA LEU A 43 -0.39 1.47 12.17
C LEU A 43 -1.19 0.55 13.12
N ALA A 44 -2.52 0.51 13.01
CA ALA A 44 -3.43 -0.25 13.86
C ALA A 44 -3.20 -0.01 15.38
N VAL A 45 -2.95 1.25 15.76
CA VAL A 45 -2.70 1.68 17.15
C VAL A 45 -3.53 2.91 17.50
N SER A 46 -3.55 3.29 18.79
CA SER A 46 -4.18 4.54 19.21
C SER A 46 -3.44 5.76 18.60
N PRO A 47 -4.15 6.87 18.30
CA PRO A 47 -3.53 8.07 17.74
C PRO A 47 -2.35 8.59 18.57
N ASP A 48 -2.44 8.51 19.90
CA ASP A 48 -1.37 8.97 20.80
C ASP A 48 -0.12 8.09 20.72
N THR A 49 -0.31 6.79 20.45
CA THR A 49 0.81 5.87 20.20
C THR A 49 1.40 6.10 18.82
N ALA A 50 0.55 6.33 17.81
CA ALA A 50 0.97 6.64 16.45
C ALA A 50 1.84 7.91 16.40
N ASP A 51 1.54 8.93 17.20
CA ASP A 51 2.32 10.16 17.24
C ASP A 51 3.81 9.94 17.52
N LYS A 52 4.18 8.91 18.29
CA LYS A 52 5.59 8.57 18.52
C LYS A 52 6.34 8.26 17.23
N VAL A 53 5.63 7.73 16.23
CA VAL A 53 6.15 7.42 14.90
C VAL A 53 5.94 8.60 13.95
N LEU A 54 4.75 9.21 13.94
CA LEU A 54 4.40 10.31 13.04
C LEU A 54 5.21 11.59 13.29
N LEU A 55 5.79 11.76 14.49
CA LEU A 55 6.65 12.88 14.85
C LEU A 55 8.14 12.64 14.53
N GLN A 56 8.50 11.47 14.01
CA GLN A 56 9.87 11.23 13.55
C GLN A 56 10.20 12.16 12.37
N LYS A 57 11.44 12.65 12.34
CA LYS A 57 11.86 13.73 11.42
C LYS A 57 11.79 13.32 9.95
N ASP A 58 12.02 12.05 9.70
CA ASP A 58 12.09 11.38 8.41
C ASP A 58 10.77 10.70 8.01
N PHE A 59 9.75 10.76 8.87
CA PHE A 59 8.46 10.15 8.57
C PHE A 59 7.77 10.86 7.39
N PRO A 60 7.31 10.13 6.36
CA PRO A 60 6.80 10.73 5.14
C PRO A 60 5.46 11.42 5.38
N HIS A 61 5.43 12.73 5.17
CA HIS A 61 4.23 13.55 5.30
C HIS A 61 4.24 14.70 4.31
N ILE A 62 3.06 15.22 4.01
CA ILE A 62 2.86 16.46 3.25
C ILE A 62 2.02 17.44 4.06
N MET A 63 2.22 18.73 3.81
CA MET A 63 1.42 19.80 4.42
C MET A 63 0.30 20.21 3.46
N VAL A 64 -0.95 20.07 3.91
CA VAL A 64 -2.13 20.57 3.21
C VAL A 64 -2.75 21.67 4.06
N GLY A 65 -2.42 22.93 3.72
CA GLY A 65 -2.69 24.08 4.59
C GLY A 65 -1.89 23.98 5.90
N SER A 66 -2.58 23.97 7.04
CA SER A 66 -1.96 23.82 8.37
C SER A 66 -1.95 22.37 8.89
N ARG A 67 -2.44 21.40 8.11
CA ARG A 67 -2.59 20.01 8.55
C ARG A 67 -1.59 19.09 7.86
N LYS A 68 -0.99 18.18 8.63
CA LYS A 68 -0.21 17.07 8.09
C LYS A 68 -1.13 16.03 7.48
N LYS A 69 -0.71 15.53 6.32
CA LYS A 69 -1.38 14.48 5.57
C LYS A 69 -0.37 13.41 5.17
N TYR A 70 -0.82 12.17 5.15
CA TYR A 70 0.05 11.01 4.98
C TYR A 70 -0.41 10.18 3.79
N SER A 71 0.53 9.83 2.93
CA SER A 71 0.28 8.93 1.82
C SER A 71 0.49 7.50 2.27
N ARG A 72 -0.54 6.66 2.14
CA ARG A 72 -0.49 5.23 2.49
C ARG A 72 0.70 4.50 1.83
N PRO A 73 0.96 4.61 0.51
CA PRO A 73 2.10 3.93 -0.11
C PRO A 73 3.45 4.42 0.46
N ALA A 74 3.63 5.74 0.62
CA ALA A 74 4.88 6.30 1.13
C ALA A 74 5.18 5.83 2.57
N VAL A 75 4.16 5.82 3.43
CA VAL A 75 4.32 5.32 4.80
C VAL A 75 4.66 3.83 4.83
N ARG A 76 4.00 3.01 4.00
CA ARG A 76 4.29 1.57 3.93
C ARG A 76 5.74 1.30 3.52
N GLU A 77 6.24 2.05 2.54
CA GLU A 77 7.62 1.97 2.11
C GLU A 77 8.59 2.40 3.22
N TRP A 78 8.29 3.50 3.91
CA TRP A 78 9.09 3.94 5.05
C TRP A 78 9.15 2.87 6.15
N ILE A 79 8.01 2.27 6.54
CA ILE A 79 7.96 1.20 7.55
C ILE A 79 8.86 0.04 7.14
N LYS A 80 8.80 -0.39 5.87
CA LYS A 80 9.62 -1.50 5.36
C LYS A 80 11.12 -1.22 5.49
N ASN A 81 11.54 0.03 5.34
CA ASN A 81 12.95 0.44 5.38
C ASN A 81 13.48 0.78 6.79
N HIS A 82 12.59 0.91 7.78
CA HIS A 82 12.92 1.31 9.16
C HIS A 82 12.55 0.21 10.18
N GLN A 83 12.43 -1.03 9.72
CA GLN A 83 12.31 -2.19 10.58
C GLN A 83 13.69 -2.61 11.08
N GLU A 84 13.90 -2.54 12.40
CA GLU A 84 14.98 -3.27 13.06
C GLU A 84 14.54 -4.74 13.16
N ILE A 85 15.15 -5.61 12.37
CA ILE A 85 14.97 -7.08 12.42
C ILE A 85 16.05 -7.68 13.31
#